data_AF-A0AAJ2YWG1-F1
#
_entry.id   AF-A0AAJ2YWG1-F1
#
_cell.length_a   1.000
_cell.length_b   1.000
_cell.length_c   1.000
_cell.angle_alpha   90.00
_cell.angle_beta   90.00
_cell.angle_gamma   90.00
#
_symmetry.space_group_name_H-M   'P 1'
#
loop_
_entity.id
_entity.type
_entity.pdbx_description
1 polymer ?
#
loop_
_entity_poly.entity_id
_entity_poly.type
_entity_poly.pdbx_seq_one_letter_code
_entity_poly.pdbx_strand_id
1 'polypeptide(L)'
;MSPNTSLDCYLSITNSPIRSNIEREDGIIWSAFPDFSTPKAEYFSKFYEAITNNIQIETQYRSLSNPEPHTRTLSPHSIVRAGQRWHIRAYCEETKDFRDFALARFTNLKLINQPRIKNAEDDLAWITHVSIEIIAHPNLLESQQRMIRDEYFSGLASRIEYCRGCLVAYFIKDLNATLHPERDFAPAWLLAVANPEDVTPWLIQ
;
A
#
# COMPACT_ATOMS: atom_id res chain seq x y z
N MET A 1 -7.27 -12.07 30.61
CA MET A 1 -7.49 -10.93 29.70
C MET A 1 -7.05 -11.38 28.33
N SER A 2 -7.94 -11.35 27.34
CA SER A 2 -7.54 -11.56 25.94
C SER A 2 -6.63 -10.41 25.50
N PRO A 3 -5.57 -10.66 24.71
CA PRO A 3 -4.84 -9.60 24.02
C PRO A 3 -5.83 -8.77 23.19
N ASN A 4 -5.57 -7.47 23.06
CA ASN A 4 -6.45 -6.59 22.29
C ASN A 4 -6.04 -6.71 20.82
N THR A 5 -6.47 -7.79 20.17
CA THR A 5 -5.88 -8.30 18.91
C THR A 5 -5.77 -7.26 17.81
N SER A 6 -6.68 -6.28 17.74
CA SER A 6 -6.61 -5.16 16.79
C SER A 6 -5.43 -4.22 17.05
N LEU A 7 -5.10 -3.93 18.32
CA LEU A 7 -3.94 -3.13 18.71
C LEU A 7 -2.64 -3.91 18.50
N ASP A 8 -2.63 -5.21 18.80
CA ASP A 8 -1.44 -6.05 18.57
C ASP A 8 -1.18 -6.24 17.07
N CYS A 9 -2.22 -6.47 16.25
CA CYS A 9 -2.11 -6.44 14.79
C CYS A 9 -1.66 -5.07 14.27
N TYR A 10 -2.23 -3.97 14.78
CA TYR A 10 -1.78 -2.62 14.45
C TYR A 10 -0.29 -2.45 14.73
N LEU A 11 0.19 -2.80 15.94
CA LEU A 11 1.59 -2.69 16.32
C LEU A 11 2.51 -3.60 15.49
N SER A 12 2.09 -4.84 15.21
CA SER A 12 2.89 -5.79 14.42
C SER A 12 3.02 -5.43 12.93
N ILE A 13 2.06 -4.69 12.36
CA ILE A 13 2.11 -4.20 10.97
C ILE A 13 2.70 -2.78 10.92
N THR A 14 2.56 -1.97 11.97
CA THR A 14 3.30 -0.70 12.06
C THR A 14 4.80 -0.96 12.19
N ASN A 15 5.22 -2.00 12.92
CA ASN A 15 6.59 -2.57 13.08
C ASN A 15 7.79 -1.62 12.86
N SER A 16 7.59 -0.35 13.22
CA SER A 16 8.65 0.56 13.61
C SER A 16 9.04 0.14 15.02
N PRO A 17 10.33 -0.12 15.30
CA PRO A 17 10.75 -0.72 16.56
C PRO A 17 10.49 0.24 17.71
N ILE A 18 9.35 0.04 18.39
CA ILE A 18 8.93 0.74 19.61
C ILE A 18 8.67 2.24 19.37
N ARG A 19 7.60 2.78 19.94
CA ARG A 19 7.23 4.22 19.90
C ARG A 19 8.47 5.14 20.00
N SER A 20 8.83 5.72 18.86
CA SER A 20 10.07 6.46 18.62
C SER A 20 9.86 7.41 17.43
N ASN A 21 10.32 8.67 17.40
CA ASN A 21 10.63 9.64 18.47
C ASN A 21 11.63 9.27 19.60
N ILE A 22 12.50 8.29 19.38
CA ILE A 22 13.76 8.06 20.08
C ILE A 22 14.80 8.02 18.97
N GLU A 23 15.43 9.18 18.75
CA GLU A 23 16.85 9.19 18.40
C GLU A 23 17.51 8.23 19.40
N ARG A 24 18.12 7.13 18.94
CA ARG A 24 18.87 6.31 19.90
C ARG A 24 19.95 7.22 20.48
N GLU A 25 20.03 7.32 21.80
CA GLU A 25 20.99 8.18 22.50
C GLU A 25 22.46 7.82 22.16
N ASP A 26 22.69 6.68 21.51
CA ASP A 26 23.98 6.28 20.93
C ASP A 26 24.40 7.10 19.69
N GLY A 27 23.46 7.74 18.97
CA GLY A 27 23.73 8.51 17.76
C GLY A 27 24.24 7.68 16.57
N ILE A 28 24.13 6.35 16.61
CA ILE A 28 24.67 5.43 15.60
C ILE A 28 23.61 5.06 14.54
N ILE A 29 22.34 4.97 14.93
CA ILE A 29 21.24 4.56 14.05
C ILE A 29 20.11 5.60 14.05
N TRP A 30 19.76 6.06 12.85
CA TRP A 30 18.78 7.12 12.63
C TRP A 30 17.72 6.67 11.62
N SER A 31 16.44 7.02 11.85
CA SER A 31 15.43 6.95 10.79
C SER A 31 15.44 8.26 10.00
N ALA A 32 15.62 8.17 8.68
CA ALA A 32 15.53 9.34 7.79
C ALA A 32 14.10 9.89 7.65
N PHE A 33 13.08 9.11 8.03
CA PHE A 33 11.68 9.44 7.78
C PHE A 33 10.82 9.32 9.06
N PRO A 34 9.98 10.32 9.36
CA PRO A 34 8.93 10.20 10.37
C PRO A 34 7.70 9.45 9.81
N ASP A 35 6.89 8.88 10.71
CA ASP A 35 5.58 8.29 10.37
C ASP A 35 4.54 9.38 10.06
N PHE A 36 4.63 9.93 8.84
CA PHE A 36 3.86 11.08 8.36
C PHE A 36 2.33 10.82 8.24
N SER A 37 1.90 9.56 8.34
CA SER A 37 0.49 9.17 8.28
C SER A 37 0.19 8.10 9.34
N THR A 38 0.13 8.53 10.60
CA THR A 38 -0.41 7.72 11.70
C THR A 38 -1.95 7.78 11.66
N PRO A 39 -2.66 6.67 11.41
CA PRO A 39 -4.13 6.68 11.40
C PRO A 39 -4.68 6.77 12.83
N LYS A 40 -5.90 7.29 12.99
CA LYS A 40 -6.60 7.26 14.28
C LYS A 40 -6.83 5.79 14.69
N ALA A 41 -6.36 5.40 15.86
CA ALA A 41 -6.50 4.03 16.37
C ALA A 41 -7.98 3.56 16.45
N GLU A 42 -8.89 4.48 16.78
CA GLU A 42 -10.35 4.25 16.73
C GLU A 42 -10.82 3.81 15.32
N TYR A 43 -10.34 4.47 14.28
CA TYR A 43 -10.76 4.22 12.89
C TYR A 43 -10.19 2.90 12.38
N PHE A 44 -8.90 2.64 12.66
CA PHE A 44 -8.29 1.34 12.40
C PHE A 44 -9.07 0.21 13.09
N SER A 45 -9.40 0.38 14.37
CA SER A 45 -10.14 -0.62 15.15
C SER A 45 -11.53 -0.89 14.58
N LYS A 46 -12.27 0.16 14.18
CA LYS A 46 -13.58 0.03 13.53
C LYS A 46 -13.50 -0.71 12.19
N PHE A 47 -12.51 -0.42 11.34
CA PHE A 47 -12.33 -1.16 10.09
C PHE A 47 -11.90 -2.62 10.33
N TYR A 48 -11.03 -2.86 11.31
CA TYR A 48 -10.64 -4.21 11.72
C TYR A 48 -11.88 -5.01 12.17
N GLU A 49 -12.71 -4.44 13.04
CA GLU A 49 -13.97 -5.03 13.51
C GLU A 49 -14.94 -5.32 12.35
N ALA A 50 -15.11 -4.37 11.42
CA ALA A 50 -15.94 -4.54 10.23
C ALA A 50 -15.47 -5.73 9.37
N ILE A 51 -14.17 -5.81 9.12
CA ILE A 51 -13.54 -6.87 8.31
C ILE A 51 -13.68 -8.22 9.00
N THR A 52 -13.33 -8.33 10.29
CA THR A 52 -13.38 -9.61 11.02
C THR A 52 -14.80 -10.13 11.21
N ASN A 53 -15.78 -9.25 11.36
CA ASN A 53 -17.20 -9.63 11.48
C ASN A 53 -17.90 -9.76 10.10
N ASN A 54 -17.21 -9.47 9.00
CA ASN A 54 -17.75 -9.47 7.63
C ASN A 54 -18.97 -8.54 7.45
N ILE A 55 -18.98 -7.38 8.12
CA ILE A 55 -20.07 -6.40 8.09
C ILE A 55 -19.69 -5.12 7.33
N GLN A 56 -20.71 -4.36 6.93
CA GLN A 56 -20.54 -3.07 6.26
C GLN A 56 -20.23 -1.92 7.23
N ILE A 57 -19.73 -0.82 6.67
CA ILE A 57 -19.47 0.41 7.40
C ILE A 57 -19.96 1.63 6.62
N GLU A 58 -20.78 2.46 7.29
CA GLU A 58 -21.21 3.77 6.82
C GLU A 58 -20.15 4.79 7.26
N THR A 59 -19.73 5.64 6.34
CA THR A 59 -18.71 6.65 6.62
C THR A 59 -18.86 7.84 5.69
N GLN A 60 -18.34 8.99 6.09
CA GLN A 60 -18.03 10.07 5.15
C GLN A 60 -16.60 9.91 4.65
N TYR A 61 -16.37 10.21 3.38
CA TYR A 61 -15.04 10.20 2.76
C TYR A 61 -14.83 11.46 1.92
N ARG A 62 -13.56 11.84 1.78
CA ARG A 62 -13.09 12.97 0.96
C ARG A 62 -11.98 12.49 0.03
N SER A 63 -11.94 13.02 -1.17
CA SER A 63 -10.91 12.72 -2.18
C SER A 63 -10.34 14.02 -2.76
N LEU A 64 -9.31 13.95 -3.60
CA LEU A 64 -8.81 15.14 -4.30
C LEU A 64 -9.77 15.61 -5.40
N SER A 65 -10.47 14.67 -6.06
CA SER A 65 -11.49 14.95 -7.07
C SER A 65 -12.83 15.41 -6.49
N ASN A 66 -13.10 15.06 -5.23
CA ASN A 66 -14.29 15.48 -4.50
C ASN A 66 -13.92 15.76 -3.03
N PRO A 67 -13.54 17.01 -2.68
CA PRO A 67 -12.96 17.36 -1.38
C PRO A 67 -13.99 17.54 -0.27
N GLU A 68 -15.27 17.76 -0.59
CA GLU A 68 -16.33 17.84 0.41
C GLU A 68 -16.67 16.43 0.98
N PRO A 69 -17.11 16.31 2.24
CA PRO A 69 -17.46 15.02 2.82
C PRO A 69 -18.71 14.43 2.16
N HIS A 70 -18.59 13.22 1.60
CA HIS A 70 -19.71 12.48 1.03
C HIS A 70 -19.87 11.13 1.70
N THR A 71 -21.11 10.73 1.98
CA THR A 71 -21.43 9.40 2.52
C THR A 71 -21.01 8.30 1.56
N ARG A 72 -20.51 7.21 2.13
CA ARG A 72 -20.15 5.95 1.47
C ARG A 72 -20.58 4.78 2.34
N THR A 73 -21.16 3.77 1.69
CA THR A 73 -21.42 2.46 2.27
C THR A 73 -20.37 1.50 1.73
N LEU A 74 -19.49 1.04 2.62
CA LEU A 74 -18.34 0.22 2.26
C LEU A 74 -18.49 -1.20 2.79
N SER A 75 -18.09 -2.16 1.95
CA SER A 75 -17.85 -3.56 2.32
C SER A 75 -16.33 -3.77 2.37
N PRO A 76 -15.66 -3.47 3.50
CA PRO A 76 -14.21 -3.60 3.63
C PRO A 76 -13.79 -5.06 3.75
N HIS A 77 -12.60 -5.40 3.24
CA HIS A 77 -12.02 -6.73 3.40
C HIS A 77 -10.53 -6.74 3.74
N SER A 78 -9.77 -5.69 3.45
CA SER A 78 -8.34 -5.61 3.79
C SER A 78 -7.94 -4.23 4.29
N ILE A 79 -7.02 -4.21 5.26
CA ILE A 79 -6.24 -3.03 5.64
C ILE A 79 -4.85 -3.20 5.03
N VAL A 80 -4.35 -2.17 4.34
CA VAL A 80 -3.07 -2.20 3.64
C VAL A 80 -2.20 -1.03 4.09
N ARG A 81 -0.91 -1.29 4.33
CA ARG A 81 0.12 -0.25 4.43
C ARG A 81 0.86 -0.18 3.09
N ALA A 82 0.82 0.98 2.45
CA ALA A 82 1.46 1.25 1.16
C ALA A 82 2.46 2.41 1.36
N GLY A 83 3.75 2.06 1.48
CA GLY A 83 4.78 2.97 1.99
C GLY A 83 4.36 3.59 3.33
N GLN A 84 4.38 4.93 3.40
CA GLN A 84 3.99 5.67 4.60
C GLN A 84 2.47 5.85 4.80
N ARG A 85 1.60 5.31 3.93
CA ARG A 85 0.14 5.53 4.01
C ARG A 85 -0.64 4.26 4.32
N TRP A 86 -1.72 4.43 5.09
CA TRP A 86 -2.68 3.37 5.39
C TRP A 86 -3.90 3.48 4.49
N HIS A 87 -4.32 2.35 3.94
CA HIS A 87 -5.40 2.20 2.97
C HIS A 87 -6.37 1.11 3.45
N ILE A 88 -7.66 1.28 3.12
CA ILE A 88 -8.69 0.26 3.26
C ILE A 88 -9.07 -0.17 1.85
N ARG A 89 -8.96 -1.46 1.55
CA ARG A 89 -9.53 -2.07 0.34
C ARG A 89 -10.97 -2.46 0.65
N ALA A 90 -11.91 -1.89 -0.11
CA ALA A 90 -13.33 -2.11 0.09
C ALA A 90 -14.09 -2.06 -1.23
N TYR A 91 -15.16 -2.85 -1.32
CA TYR A 91 -16.21 -2.64 -2.31
C TYR A 91 -17.08 -1.45 -1.88
N CYS A 92 -17.31 -0.52 -2.81
CA CYS A 92 -17.98 0.74 -2.59
C CYS A 92 -19.35 0.74 -3.25
N GLU A 93 -20.42 0.90 -2.47
CA GLU A 93 -21.78 0.78 -2.98
C GLU A 93 -22.18 1.90 -3.94
N GLU A 94 -21.63 3.10 -3.79
CA GLU A 94 -21.98 4.25 -4.62
C GLU A 94 -21.31 4.21 -6.00
N THR A 95 -20.19 3.48 -6.14
CA THR A 95 -19.45 3.32 -7.40
C THR A 95 -19.52 1.91 -7.97
N LYS A 96 -20.03 0.93 -7.20
CA LYS A 96 -20.21 -0.49 -7.54
C LYS A 96 -18.91 -1.20 -7.97
N ASP A 97 -17.79 -0.79 -7.38
CA ASP A 97 -16.44 -1.31 -7.64
C ASP A 97 -15.58 -1.42 -6.36
N PHE A 98 -14.44 -2.10 -6.46
CA PHE A 98 -13.43 -2.17 -5.39
C PHE A 98 -12.41 -1.04 -5.52
N ARG A 99 -12.14 -0.35 -4.42
CA ARG A 99 -11.22 0.81 -4.38
C ARG A 99 -10.38 0.85 -3.13
N ASP A 100 -9.28 1.58 -3.24
CA ASP A 100 -8.36 1.91 -2.16
C ASP A 100 -8.73 3.26 -1.52
N PHE A 101 -9.15 3.22 -0.27
CA PHE A 101 -9.52 4.40 0.50
C PHE A 101 -8.43 4.74 1.52
N ALA A 102 -7.84 5.94 1.41
CA ALA A 102 -6.81 6.37 2.36
C ALA A 102 -7.42 6.59 3.75
N LEU A 103 -6.96 5.82 4.74
CA LEU A 103 -7.54 5.72 6.08
C LEU A 103 -7.62 7.08 6.81
N ALA A 104 -6.68 7.97 6.53
CA ALA A 104 -6.62 9.33 7.08
C ALA A 104 -7.73 10.28 6.56
N ARG A 105 -8.49 9.91 5.52
CA ARG A 105 -9.51 10.78 4.89
C ARG A 105 -10.95 10.48 5.30
N PHE A 106 -11.19 9.41 6.05
CA PHE A 106 -12.51 9.08 6.59
C PHE A 106 -12.94 10.03 7.72
N THR A 107 -14.26 10.21 7.87
CA THR A 107 -14.92 10.83 9.01
C THR A 107 -16.24 10.11 9.30
N ASN A 108 -16.79 10.24 10.52
CA ASN A 108 -18.11 9.72 10.90
C ASN A 108 -18.32 8.21 10.61
N LEU A 109 -17.34 7.39 11.01
CA LEU A 109 -17.37 5.93 10.85
C LEU A 109 -18.37 5.26 11.81
N LYS A 110 -19.34 4.56 11.23
CA LYS A 110 -20.42 3.83 11.90
C LYS A 110 -20.56 2.43 11.30
N LEU A 111 -20.37 1.40 12.13
CA LEU A 111 -20.63 0.02 11.73
C LEU A 111 -22.12 -0.14 11.41
N ILE A 112 -22.42 -0.80 10.30
CA ILE A 112 -23.77 -1.19 9.93
C ILE A 112 -23.88 -2.68 10.24
N ASN A 113 -24.91 -3.11 10.97
CA ASN A 113 -25.16 -4.53 11.21
C ASN A 113 -25.82 -5.19 9.99
N GLN A 114 -25.19 -5.04 8.82
CA GLN A 114 -25.53 -5.64 7.54
C GLN A 114 -24.29 -6.39 7.03
N PRO A 115 -24.45 -7.61 6.47
CA PRO A 115 -23.33 -8.37 5.94
C PRO A 115 -22.71 -7.66 4.73
N ARG A 116 -21.39 -7.82 4.55
CA ARG A 116 -20.69 -7.30 3.38
C ARG A 116 -21.30 -7.87 2.09
N ILE A 117 -21.46 -7.01 1.08
CA ILE A 117 -22.06 -7.42 -0.22
C ILE A 117 -21.05 -8.21 -1.06
N LYS A 118 -19.76 -7.88 -0.91
CA LYS A 118 -18.65 -8.48 -1.65
C LYS A 118 -17.51 -8.87 -0.71
N ASN A 119 -16.81 -9.93 -1.08
CA ASN A 119 -15.72 -10.53 -0.32
C ASN A 119 -14.35 -10.19 -0.96
N ALA A 120 -13.24 -10.62 -0.35
CA ALA A 120 -11.91 -10.43 -0.95
C ALA A 120 -11.74 -11.26 -2.23
N GLU A 121 -12.45 -12.38 -2.33
CA GLU A 121 -12.46 -13.32 -3.45
C GLU A 121 -13.25 -12.79 -4.66
N ASP A 122 -14.12 -11.79 -4.45
CA ASP A 122 -14.84 -11.08 -5.51
C ASP A 122 -13.99 -9.99 -6.18
N ASP A 123 -12.87 -9.57 -5.57
CA ASP A 123 -11.98 -8.52 -6.09
C ASP A 123 -10.87 -9.13 -6.97
N LEU A 124 -11.08 -9.10 -8.29
CA LEU A 124 -10.12 -9.59 -9.27
C LEU A 124 -8.73 -8.96 -9.11
N ALA A 125 -8.65 -7.67 -8.78
CA ALA A 125 -7.37 -6.98 -8.62
C ALA A 125 -6.70 -7.28 -7.27
N TRP A 126 -7.46 -7.72 -6.27
CA TRP A 126 -6.89 -8.24 -5.02
C TRP A 126 -6.37 -9.67 -5.17
N ILE A 127 -7.12 -10.57 -5.81
CA ILE A 127 -6.73 -11.99 -5.94
C ILE A 127 -5.63 -12.24 -6.97
N THR A 128 -5.54 -11.40 -8.00
CA THR A 128 -4.50 -11.54 -9.04
C THR A 128 -3.15 -11.12 -8.49
N HIS A 129 -2.16 -12.01 -8.62
CA HIS A 129 -0.77 -11.74 -8.29
C HIS A 129 0.00 -11.49 -9.59
N VAL A 130 0.54 -10.28 -9.73
CA VAL A 130 1.28 -9.79 -10.90
C VAL A 130 2.77 -9.99 -10.64
N SER A 131 3.46 -10.62 -11.58
CA SER A 131 4.92 -10.68 -11.61
C SER A 131 5.49 -9.34 -12.08
N ILE A 132 6.37 -8.77 -11.28
CA ILE A 132 7.09 -7.53 -11.58
C ILE A 132 8.57 -7.87 -11.64
N GLU A 133 9.14 -7.91 -12.85
CA GLU A 133 10.58 -8.10 -13.04
C GLU A 133 11.30 -6.77 -12.94
N ILE A 134 12.21 -6.65 -11.97
CA ILE A 134 12.97 -5.44 -11.65
C ILE A 134 14.40 -5.62 -12.16
N ILE A 135 14.91 -4.65 -12.90
CA ILE A 135 16.28 -4.60 -13.41
C ILE A 135 16.98 -3.31 -12.99
N ALA A 136 18.31 -3.31 -13.07
CA ALA A 136 19.09 -2.08 -13.01
C ALA A 136 18.76 -1.24 -14.26
N HIS A 137 18.66 0.07 -14.12
CA HIS A 137 18.21 0.95 -15.20
C HIS A 137 19.08 0.76 -16.47
N PRO A 138 18.51 0.43 -17.64
CA PRO A 138 19.27 -0.06 -18.78
C PRO A 138 20.24 0.97 -19.38
N ASN A 139 19.96 2.27 -19.21
CA ASN A 139 20.83 3.36 -19.66
C ASN A 139 22.01 3.67 -18.71
N LEU A 140 22.18 2.93 -17.60
CA LEU A 140 23.36 3.03 -16.75
C LEU A 140 24.57 2.35 -17.41
N LEU A 141 25.78 2.80 -17.09
CA LEU A 141 27.03 2.13 -17.49
C LEU A 141 27.07 0.70 -16.91
N GLU A 142 27.74 -0.23 -17.58
CA GLU A 142 27.79 -1.64 -17.13
C GLU A 142 28.34 -1.80 -15.70
N SER A 143 29.31 -0.97 -15.31
CA SER A 143 29.85 -0.91 -13.95
C SER A 143 28.83 -0.42 -12.92
N GLN A 144 28.00 0.56 -13.28
CA GLN A 144 26.90 1.06 -12.44
C GLN A 144 25.78 0.03 -12.34
N GLN A 145 25.39 -0.60 -13.46
CA GLN A 145 24.42 -1.69 -13.44
C GLN A 145 24.90 -2.81 -12.53
N ARG A 146 26.18 -3.22 -12.63
CA ARG A 146 26.77 -4.26 -11.76
C ARG A 146 26.66 -3.89 -10.29
N MET A 147 27.03 -2.66 -9.90
CA MET A 147 26.86 -2.16 -8.54
C MET A 147 25.40 -2.27 -8.05
N ILE A 148 24.42 -1.85 -8.87
CA ILE A 148 22.99 -1.96 -8.53
C ILE A 148 22.53 -3.42 -8.41
N ARG A 149 23.02 -4.32 -9.28
CA ARG A 149 22.73 -5.77 -9.19
C ARG A 149 23.29 -6.39 -7.91
N ASP A 150 24.51 -6.03 -7.54
CA ASP A 150 25.16 -6.49 -6.32
C ASP A 150 24.42 -5.99 -5.06
N GLU A 151 23.92 -4.75 -5.09
CA GLU A 151 23.17 -4.11 -3.99
C GLU A 151 21.74 -4.65 -3.81
N TYR A 152 20.96 -4.79 -4.90
CA TYR A 152 19.51 -5.08 -4.82
C TYR A 152 19.10 -6.51 -5.21
N PHE A 153 19.91 -7.20 -6.04
CA PHE A 153 19.55 -8.49 -6.67
C PHE A 153 20.53 -9.62 -6.37
N SER A 154 21.45 -9.46 -5.41
CA SER A 154 22.49 -10.45 -5.08
C SER A 154 23.39 -10.81 -6.29
N GLY A 155 23.66 -9.84 -7.15
CA GLY A 155 24.47 -9.98 -8.38
C GLY A 155 23.72 -10.54 -9.60
N LEU A 156 22.45 -10.96 -9.44
CA LEU A 156 21.63 -11.47 -10.55
C LEU A 156 21.20 -10.36 -11.51
N ALA A 157 20.93 -10.74 -12.77
CA ALA A 157 20.56 -9.80 -13.84
C ALA A 157 19.28 -9.00 -13.54
N SER A 158 18.30 -9.66 -12.90
CA SER A 158 17.01 -9.13 -12.51
C SER A 158 16.55 -9.75 -11.20
N ARG A 159 15.48 -9.19 -10.62
CA ARG A 159 14.77 -9.70 -9.46
C ARG A 159 13.27 -9.67 -9.74
N ILE A 160 12.61 -10.83 -9.61
CA ILE A 160 11.15 -10.94 -9.81
C ILE A 160 10.46 -10.90 -8.45
N GLU A 161 9.48 -10.01 -8.32
CA GLU A 161 8.61 -9.90 -7.14
C GLU A 161 7.15 -10.12 -7.55
N TYR A 162 6.31 -10.56 -6.61
CA TYR A 162 4.89 -10.79 -6.83
C TYR A 162 4.04 -9.83 -6.00
N CYS A 163 3.23 -9.02 -6.66
CA CYS A 163 2.38 -8.01 -6.03
C CYS A 163 0.90 -8.24 -6.38
N ARG A 164 -0.03 -7.94 -5.46
CA ARG A 164 -1.46 -7.94 -5.81
C ARG A 164 -1.73 -6.85 -6.84
N GLY A 165 -2.54 -7.12 -7.86
CA GLY A 165 -2.85 -6.18 -8.94
C GLY A 165 -3.21 -4.77 -8.43
N CYS A 166 -4.08 -4.68 -7.43
CA CYS A 166 -4.47 -3.39 -6.84
C CYS A 166 -3.35 -2.65 -6.08
N LEU A 167 -2.19 -3.26 -5.86
CA LEU A 167 -1.06 -2.67 -5.12
C LEU A 167 0.15 -2.33 -6.00
N VAL A 168 0.13 -2.74 -7.28
CA VAL A 168 1.22 -2.55 -8.26
C VAL A 168 1.68 -1.09 -8.34
N ALA A 169 0.75 -0.13 -8.42
CA ALA A 169 1.06 1.29 -8.50
C ALA A 169 1.79 1.84 -7.26
N TYR A 170 1.54 1.30 -6.07
CA TYR A 170 2.29 1.67 -4.87
C TYR A 170 3.66 1.01 -4.83
N PHE A 171 3.74 -0.27 -5.19
CA PHE A 171 4.98 -1.06 -5.19
C PHE A 171 6.06 -0.41 -6.08
N ILE A 172 5.72 -0.05 -7.31
CA ILE A 172 6.64 0.58 -8.28
C ILE A 172 7.10 1.95 -7.79
N LYS A 173 6.19 2.70 -7.15
CA LYS A 173 6.49 4.01 -6.57
C LYS A 173 7.40 3.91 -5.34
N ASP A 174 7.22 2.89 -4.51
CA ASP A 174 8.01 2.65 -3.29
C ASP A 174 9.46 2.25 -3.64
N LEU A 175 9.62 1.38 -4.65
CA LEU A 175 10.93 1.06 -5.24
C LEU A 175 11.52 2.20 -6.08
N ASN A 176 10.74 3.22 -6.45
CA ASN A 176 11.12 4.27 -7.38
C ASN A 176 11.73 3.69 -8.69
N ALA A 177 11.03 2.70 -9.26
CA ALA A 177 11.41 2.02 -10.50
C ALA A 177 10.63 2.60 -11.68
N THR A 178 11.29 2.87 -12.81
CA THR A 178 10.62 3.40 -14.00
C THR A 178 9.99 2.29 -14.87
N LEU A 179 8.88 2.64 -15.52
CA LEU A 179 8.25 1.87 -16.60
C LEU A 179 8.64 2.40 -18.00
N HIS A 180 9.41 3.49 -18.04
CA HIS A 180 9.71 4.32 -19.20
C HIS A 180 11.21 4.71 -19.26
N PRO A 181 12.13 3.72 -19.35
CA PRO A 181 13.56 3.98 -19.37
C PRO A 181 14.04 4.79 -20.59
N GLU A 182 13.18 5.06 -21.58
CA GLU A 182 13.43 5.95 -22.71
C GLU A 182 13.40 7.45 -22.35
N ARG A 183 12.78 7.82 -21.22
CA ARG A 183 12.59 9.22 -20.80
C ARG A 183 12.93 9.52 -19.35
N ASP A 184 12.90 8.49 -18.50
CA ASP A 184 13.33 8.55 -17.12
C ASP A 184 14.80 8.16 -17.04
N PHE A 185 15.60 8.89 -16.24
CA PHE A 185 17.06 8.73 -16.23
C PHE A 185 17.67 8.80 -14.82
N ALA A 186 18.86 8.24 -14.69
CA ALA A 186 19.70 8.39 -13.50
C ALA A 186 20.14 9.87 -13.29
N PRO A 187 20.37 10.31 -12.04
CA PRO A 187 20.32 9.54 -10.80
C PRO A 187 18.91 9.39 -10.20
N ALA A 188 17.89 10.02 -10.80
CA ALA A 188 16.52 9.97 -10.27
C ALA A 188 15.89 8.57 -10.37
N TRP A 189 16.28 7.77 -11.36
CA TRP A 189 15.80 6.41 -11.56
C TRP A 189 17.00 5.45 -11.74
N LEU A 190 17.19 4.54 -10.79
CA LEU A 190 18.26 3.53 -10.79
C LEU A 190 17.74 2.12 -11.09
N LEU A 191 16.42 1.92 -10.96
CA LEU A 191 15.71 0.67 -11.22
C LEU A 191 14.70 0.89 -12.36
N ALA A 192 14.44 -0.15 -13.14
CA ALA A 192 13.39 -0.18 -14.15
C ALA A 192 12.61 -1.51 -14.08
N VAL A 193 11.38 -1.51 -14.57
CA VAL A 193 10.56 -2.71 -14.76
C VAL A 193 10.83 -3.28 -16.15
N ALA A 194 11.16 -4.57 -16.23
CA ALA A 194 11.51 -5.24 -17.48
C ALA A 194 10.30 -5.74 -18.30
N ASN A 195 9.17 -6.00 -17.62
CA ASN A 195 7.91 -6.47 -18.21
C ASN A 195 6.76 -5.43 -18.05
N PRO A 196 6.90 -4.19 -18.57
CA PRO A 196 5.91 -3.12 -18.36
C PRO A 196 4.52 -3.46 -18.91
N GLU A 197 4.41 -4.34 -19.92
CA GLU A 197 3.15 -4.81 -20.51
C GLU A 197 2.28 -5.63 -19.56
N ASP A 198 2.87 -6.48 -18.70
CA ASP A 198 2.14 -7.24 -17.67
C ASP A 198 1.63 -6.32 -16.55
N VAL A 199 2.35 -5.22 -16.33
CA VAL A 199 2.26 -4.34 -15.17
C VAL A 199 1.31 -3.16 -15.42
N THR A 200 1.35 -2.58 -16.62
CA THR A 200 0.56 -1.40 -17.03
C THR A 200 -0.95 -1.53 -16.81
N PRO A 201 -1.61 -2.68 -17.08
CA PRO A 201 -3.04 -2.87 -16.83
C PRO A 201 -3.48 -2.61 -15.38
N TRP A 202 -2.56 -2.69 -14.42
CA TRP A 202 -2.82 -2.59 -12.98
C TRP A 202 -2.54 -1.21 -12.38
N LEU A 203 -2.06 -0.26 -13.19
CA LEU A 203 -1.73 1.10 -12.76
C LEU A 203 -2.94 2.03 -12.72
N ILE A 204 -4.06 1.63 -13.32
CA ILE A 204 -5.29 2.42 -13.47
C ILE A 204 -6.33 1.92 -12.45
N GLN A 205 -6.82 2.81 -11.57
CA GLN A 205 -7.86 2.56 -10.55
C GLN A 205 -8.75 3.81 -10.34
#